data_AF-A0A7J3CS70-F1
#
_entry.id   AF-A0A7J3CS70-F1
#
_cell.length_a   1.000
_cell.length_b   1.000
_cell.length_c   1.000
_cell.angle_alpha   90.00
_cell.angle_beta   90.00
_cell.angle_gamma   90.00
#
_symmetry.space_group_name_H-M   'P 1'
#
loop_
_entity.id
_entity.type
_entity.pdbx_description
1 polymer ?
#
loop_
_entity_poly.entity_id
_entity_poly.type
_entity_poly.pdbx_seq_one_letter_code
_entity_poly.pdbx_strand_id
1 'polypeptide(L)'
;MAEKDISKKPKEIYEATPEELERIEKEAAELAKKEEIPIEIKEETAKKLLENQRKEDILAAWVPKTALGKLVKSGKEKDIDKILAEHKKILEPEIVDSLLNLETDLLLIGQSKGKFGGGKRRAWRQTQKKTMEGNVPSFSCMAVVGDKNGHVGIGMGKSRETLPAREKAIRNAKLSIIKVTRGFESKEAPDSVPHTVPFVVQGKAGSVRLKLMPAPRGTGLVVGDECKKILRLAGIQDVYGFARGQTRTTFNLAKACIDALNKTNKMKL
;
A
#
# COMPACT_ATOMS: atom_id res chain seq x y z
N MET A 1 33.03 52.04 -54.53
CA MET A 1 31.88 52.71 -55.18
C MET A 1 30.95 51.62 -55.68
N ALA A 2 29.67 51.46 -55.34
CA ALA A 2 28.82 51.89 -54.24
C ALA A 2 27.64 50.88 -54.26
N GLU A 3 27.22 50.43 -53.07
CA GLU A 3 25.95 49.79 -52.68
C GLU A 3 25.20 48.84 -53.63
N LYS A 4 25.13 47.56 -53.20
CA LYS A 4 24.15 46.57 -53.66
C LYS A 4 22.85 46.70 -52.86
N ASP A 5 21.75 46.57 -53.59
CA ASP A 5 20.36 46.42 -53.17
C ASP A 5 20.09 45.99 -51.72
N ILE A 6 19.38 46.85 -50.99
CA ILE A 6 18.53 46.41 -49.87
C ILE A 6 17.14 47.02 -50.08
N SER A 7 16.37 46.35 -50.91
CA SER A 7 14.91 46.36 -50.81
C SER A 7 14.54 45.84 -49.42
N LYS A 8 14.10 46.72 -48.52
CA LYS A 8 13.28 46.37 -47.36
C LYS A 8 12.12 47.34 -47.29
N LYS A 9 10.99 46.92 -47.86
CA LYS A 9 9.68 47.50 -47.52
C LYS A 9 9.50 47.44 -45.99
N PRO A 10 8.84 48.42 -45.36
CA PRO A 10 8.53 48.37 -43.94
C PRO A 10 7.80 47.05 -43.66
N LYS A 11 8.17 46.34 -42.59
CA LYS A 11 7.36 45.21 -42.11
C LYS A 11 6.00 45.78 -41.74
N GLU A 12 5.01 45.56 -42.60
CA GLU A 12 3.61 45.74 -42.27
C GLU A 12 3.37 45.00 -40.95
N ILE A 13 2.88 45.74 -39.95
CA ILE A 13 2.33 45.15 -38.75
C ILE A 13 1.09 44.41 -39.25
N TYR A 14 1.21 43.10 -39.45
CA TYR A 14 0.07 42.25 -39.78
C TYR A 14 -0.88 42.33 -38.58
N GLU A 15 -1.94 43.13 -38.71
CA GLU A 15 -3.09 43.03 -37.84
C GLU A 15 -3.71 41.65 -38.09
N ALA A 16 -3.62 40.78 -37.07
CA ALA A 16 -4.18 39.45 -37.14
C ALA A 16 -5.64 39.53 -37.59
N THR A 17 -6.00 38.70 -38.57
CA THR A 17 -7.38 38.66 -39.04
C THR A 17 -8.31 38.27 -37.88
N PRO A 18 -9.56 38.75 -37.83
CA PRO A 18 -10.48 38.42 -36.75
C PRO A 18 -10.61 36.91 -36.48
N GLU A 19 -10.45 36.08 -37.52
CA GLU A 19 -10.48 34.62 -37.44
C GLU A 19 -9.23 34.01 -36.76
N GLU A 20 -8.05 34.62 -36.93
CA GLU A 20 -6.81 34.18 -36.27
C GLU A 20 -6.83 34.52 -34.78
N LEU A 21 -7.37 35.69 -34.42
CA LEU A 21 -7.60 36.07 -33.02
C LEU A 21 -8.54 35.09 -32.33
N GLU A 22 -9.64 34.69 -33.00
CA GLU A 22 -10.60 33.73 -32.44
C GLU A 22 -10.00 32.31 -32.27
N ARG A 23 -9.09 31.92 -33.17
CA ARG A 23 -8.33 30.66 -33.04
C ARG A 23 -7.35 30.71 -31.87
N ILE A 24 -6.61 31.81 -31.73
CA ILE A 24 -5.68 32.02 -30.61
C ILE A 24 -6.45 32.08 -29.28
N GLU A 25 -7.60 32.74 -29.24
CA GLU A 25 -8.46 32.76 -28.04
C GLU A 25 -9.02 31.38 -27.70
N LYS A 26 -9.42 30.58 -28.70
CA LYS A 26 -9.85 29.19 -28.48
C LYS A 26 -8.71 28.30 -28.02
N GLU A 27 -7.53 28.42 -28.60
CA GLU A 27 -6.34 27.64 -28.27
C GLU A 27 -5.80 28.03 -26.87
N ALA A 28 -5.82 29.32 -26.53
CA ALA A 28 -5.51 29.82 -25.19
C ALA A 28 -6.55 29.38 -24.14
N ALA A 29 -7.84 29.39 -24.49
CA ALA A 29 -8.90 28.88 -23.60
C ALA A 29 -8.82 27.35 -23.40
N GLU A 30 -8.36 26.60 -24.40
CA GLU A 30 -8.12 25.16 -24.31
C GLU A 30 -6.87 24.83 -23.48
N LEU A 31 -5.82 25.65 -23.58
CA LEU A 31 -4.65 25.59 -22.68
C LEU A 31 -5.02 25.92 -21.23
N ALA A 32 -5.83 26.95 -21.00
CA ALA A 32 -6.32 27.33 -19.67
C ALA A 32 -7.17 26.22 -19.02
N LYS A 33 -8.00 25.52 -19.81
CA LYS A 33 -8.75 24.35 -19.36
C LYS A 33 -7.86 23.13 -19.06
N LYS A 34 -6.69 23.02 -19.71
CA LYS A 34 -5.67 22.00 -19.41
C LYS A 34 -4.89 22.29 -18.11
N GLU A 35 -4.77 23.55 -17.71
CA GLU A 35 -4.08 23.97 -16.47
C GLU A 35 -4.96 23.96 -15.21
N GLU A 36 -6.29 23.91 -15.37
CA GLU A 36 -7.21 23.70 -14.25
C GLU A 36 -7.18 22.23 -13.79
N ILE A 37 -6.09 21.83 -13.14
CA ILE A 37 -6.05 20.58 -12.37
C ILE A 37 -7.21 20.63 -11.35
N PRO A 38 -8.13 19.64 -11.36
CA PRO A 38 -9.27 19.60 -10.46
C PRO A 38 -8.87 19.86 -8.99
N ILE A 39 -9.65 20.67 -8.28
CA ILE A 39 -9.40 21.04 -6.87
C ILE A 39 -9.18 19.79 -5.99
N GLU A 40 -9.90 18.71 -6.27
CA GLU A 40 -9.78 17.43 -5.56
C GLU A 40 -8.39 16.80 -5.69
N ILE A 41 -7.77 16.90 -6.88
CA ILE A 41 -6.39 16.43 -7.15
C ILE A 41 -5.38 17.34 -6.43
N LYS A 42 -5.61 18.65 -6.38
CA LYS A 42 -4.78 19.60 -5.62
C LYS A 42 -4.83 19.32 -4.11
N GLU A 43 -5.99 19.02 -3.56
CA GLU A 43 -6.12 18.63 -2.14
C GLU A 43 -5.43 17.31 -1.83
N GLU A 44 -5.58 16.30 -2.69
CA GLU A 44 -4.98 14.98 -2.46
C GLU A 44 -3.45 15.03 -2.56
N THR A 45 -2.91 15.81 -3.50
CA THR A 45 -1.47 16.04 -3.64
C THR A 45 -0.90 16.84 -2.46
N ALA A 46 -1.58 17.88 -1.99
CA ALA A 46 -1.20 18.62 -0.78
C ALA A 46 -1.19 17.72 0.47
N LYS A 47 -2.19 16.85 0.63
CA LYS A 47 -2.24 15.86 1.72
C LYS A 47 -1.04 14.89 1.67
N LYS A 48 -0.67 14.40 0.48
CA LYS A 48 0.50 13.54 0.28
C LYS A 48 1.81 14.24 0.62
N LEU A 49 1.98 15.50 0.22
CA LEU A 49 3.16 16.31 0.55
C LEU A 49 3.29 16.51 2.06
N LEU A 50 2.20 16.89 2.74
CA LEU A 50 2.19 17.04 4.19
C LEU A 50 2.52 15.72 4.91
N GLU A 51 2.00 14.60 4.42
CA GLU A 51 2.30 13.28 4.98
C GLU A 51 3.78 12.89 4.79
N ASN A 52 4.36 13.22 3.65
CA ASN A 52 5.80 13.01 3.40
C ASN A 52 6.66 13.87 4.32
N GLN A 53 6.34 15.17 4.48
CA GLN A 53 7.04 16.05 5.42
C GLN A 53 6.99 15.49 6.85
N ARG A 54 5.81 15.05 7.30
CA ARG A 54 5.66 14.42 8.62
C ARG A 54 6.50 13.16 8.76
N LYS A 55 6.60 12.33 7.72
CA LYS A 55 7.47 11.13 7.73
C LYS A 55 8.93 11.52 7.86
N GLU A 56 9.37 12.55 7.14
CA GLU A 56 10.73 13.09 7.20
C GLU A 56 11.05 13.66 8.58
N ASP A 57 10.13 14.42 9.17
CA ASP A 57 10.28 14.97 10.53
C ASP A 57 10.42 13.86 11.58
N ILE A 58 9.58 12.82 11.48
CA ILE A 58 9.66 11.65 12.36
C ILE A 58 11.00 10.94 12.21
N LEU A 59 11.48 10.79 10.98
CA LEU A 59 12.75 10.13 10.70
C LEU A 59 13.96 10.96 11.19
N ALA A 60 13.89 12.28 11.07
CA ALA A 60 14.90 13.19 11.59
C ALA A 60 14.98 13.13 13.13
N ALA A 61 13.82 13.07 13.80
CA ALA A 61 13.73 12.97 15.25
C ALA A 61 14.10 11.57 15.80
N TRP A 62 14.14 10.53 14.96
CA TRP A 62 14.39 9.16 15.40
C TRP A 62 15.81 8.96 15.92
N VAL A 63 15.95 8.58 17.19
CA VAL A 63 17.23 8.16 17.79
C VAL A 63 17.24 6.64 17.96
N PRO A 64 18.02 5.89 17.16
CA PRO A 64 17.99 4.43 17.18
C PRO A 64 18.63 3.89 18.46
N LYS A 65 17.98 2.89 19.06
CA LYS A 65 18.45 2.23 20.29
C LYS A 65 19.13 0.90 19.98
N THR A 66 18.61 0.19 18.99
CA THR A 66 19.11 -1.10 18.54
C THR A 66 20.37 -0.98 17.68
N ALA A 67 21.19 -2.03 17.68
CA ALA A 67 22.36 -2.11 16.80
C ALA A 67 21.96 -2.02 15.31
N LEU A 68 20.86 -2.69 14.92
CA LEU A 68 20.32 -2.62 13.57
C LEU A 68 19.88 -1.19 13.21
N GLY A 69 19.16 -0.50 14.10
CA GLY A 69 18.74 0.88 13.88
C GLY A 69 19.93 1.82 13.67
N LYS A 70 21.03 1.65 14.43
CA LYS A 70 22.26 2.44 14.25
C LYS A 70 22.93 2.15 12.90
N LEU A 71 22.94 0.90 12.45
CA LEU A 71 23.49 0.51 11.14
C LEU A 71 22.67 1.10 9.98
N VAL A 72 21.35 1.07 10.09
CA VAL A 72 20.43 1.63 9.08
C VAL A 72 20.52 3.15 9.06
N LYS A 73 20.50 3.82 10.22
CA LYS A 73 20.65 5.28 10.30
C LYS A 73 22.02 5.78 9.82
N SER A 74 23.08 4.99 9.99
CA SER A 74 24.40 5.29 9.42
C SER A 74 24.52 4.98 7.92
N GLY A 75 23.49 4.41 7.30
CA GLY A 75 23.46 4.11 5.86
C GLY A 75 24.28 2.89 5.45
N LYS A 76 24.74 2.06 6.40
CA LYS A 76 25.53 0.85 6.11
C LYS A 76 24.68 -0.28 5.53
N GLU A 77 23.41 -0.36 5.92
CA GLU A 77 22.44 -1.32 5.40
C GLU A 77 21.27 -0.54 4.76
N LYS A 78 21.18 -0.58 3.43
CA LYS A 78 20.13 0.07 2.64
C LYS A 78 19.08 -0.91 2.11
N ASP A 79 19.41 -2.21 2.10
CA ASP A 79 18.54 -3.24 1.54
C ASP A 79 17.81 -4.00 2.65
N ILE A 80 16.48 -3.86 2.70
CA ILE A 80 15.65 -4.61 3.64
C ILE A 80 15.71 -6.12 3.39
N ASP A 81 15.89 -6.51 2.13
CA ASP A 81 15.97 -7.91 1.70
C ASP A 81 17.11 -8.66 2.39
N LYS A 82 18.26 -8.00 2.54
CA LYS A 82 19.43 -8.57 3.23
C LYS A 82 19.14 -8.76 4.72
N ILE A 83 18.48 -7.78 5.36
CA ILE A 83 18.07 -7.86 6.77
C ILE A 83 17.12 -9.04 6.99
N LEU A 84 16.14 -9.22 6.08
CA LEU A 84 15.16 -10.31 6.15
C LEU A 84 15.79 -11.68 5.86
N ALA A 85 16.74 -11.76 4.92
CA ALA A 85 17.47 -12.99 4.59
C ALA A 85 18.38 -13.45 5.73
N GLU A 86 19.03 -12.51 6.43
CA GLU A 86 19.83 -12.78 7.63
C GLU A 86 18.97 -13.10 8.87
N HIS A 87 17.64 -13.07 8.74
CA HIS A 87 16.68 -13.29 9.83
C HIS A 87 16.89 -12.38 11.05
N LYS A 88 17.44 -11.17 10.84
CA LYS A 88 17.59 -10.16 11.89
C LYS A 88 16.23 -9.66 12.34
N LYS A 89 16.00 -9.63 13.66
CA LYS A 89 14.73 -9.15 14.22
C LYS A 89 14.63 -7.63 14.12
N ILE A 90 13.58 -7.15 13.48
CA ILE A 90 13.23 -5.73 13.43
C ILE A 90 12.42 -5.41 14.70
N LEU A 91 12.93 -4.49 15.53
CA LEU A 91 12.28 -4.08 16.79
C LEU A 91 11.85 -2.61 16.77
N GLU A 92 12.32 -1.83 15.80
CA GLU A 92 12.01 -0.41 15.61
C GLU A 92 11.26 -0.26 14.28
N PRO A 93 10.01 0.26 14.26
CA PRO A 93 9.25 0.45 13.03
C PRO A 93 9.91 1.47 12.09
N GLU A 94 10.67 2.42 12.63
CA GLU A 94 11.34 3.49 11.89
C GLU A 94 12.40 2.95 10.93
N ILE A 95 12.98 1.77 11.24
CA ILE A 95 13.89 1.06 10.33
C ILE A 95 13.19 0.81 9.00
N VAL A 96 11.97 0.32 9.03
CA VAL A 96 11.23 0.02 7.81
C VAL A 96 10.81 1.31 7.10
N ASP A 97 10.38 2.32 7.84
CA ASP A 97 9.99 3.61 7.26
C ASP A 97 11.15 4.30 6.52
N SER A 98 12.38 4.07 6.96
CA SER A 98 13.58 4.59 6.29
C SER A 98 13.97 3.81 5.03
N LEU A 99 13.63 2.51 4.97
CA LEU A 99 14.07 1.61 3.91
C LEU A 99 13.03 1.41 2.81
N LEU A 100 11.74 1.57 3.11
CA LEU A 100 10.64 1.28 2.19
C LEU A 100 9.62 2.42 2.14
N ASN A 101 9.07 2.67 0.94
CA ASN A 101 7.90 3.52 0.77
C ASN A 101 6.63 2.69 1.03
N LEU A 102 6.11 2.78 2.24
CA LEU A 102 5.00 1.96 2.70
C LEU A 102 3.64 2.64 2.49
N GLU A 103 2.69 1.88 1.94
CA GLU A 103 1.26 2.19 1.98
C GLU A 103 0.61 1.42 3.14
N THR A 104 -0.41 2.02 3.75
CA THR A 104 -1.14 1.42 4.88
C THR A 104 -2.62 1.28 4.56
N ASP A 105 -3.20 0.13 4.86
CA ASP A 105 -4.65 -0.10 4.78
C ASP A 105 -5.15 -0.82 6.05
N LEU A 106 -6.43 -0.66 6.36
CA LEU A 106 -7.09 -1.29 7.49
C LEU A 106 -8.01 -2.41 7.02
N LEU A 107 -7.96 -3.54 7.73
CA LEU A 107 -8.86 -4.67 7.49
C LEU A 107 -10.20 -4.46 8.21
N LEU A 108 -11.27 -4.89 7.56
CA LEU A 108 -12.64 -4.77 8.09
C LEU A 108 -12.97 -5.96 8.99
N ILE A 109 -12.58 -5.85 10.25
CA ILE A 109 -12.74 -6.92 11.24
C ILE A 109 -13.98 -6.78 12.12
N GLY A 110 -14.43 -5.55 12.33
CA GLY A 110 -15.60 -5.25 13.11
C GLY A 110 -16.89 -5.43 12.33
N GLN A 111 -17.97 -5.55 13.08
CA GLN A 111 -19.33 -5.42 12.56
C GLN A 111 -20.08 -4.45 13.46
N SER A 112 -20.71 -3.45 12.85
CA SER A 112 -21.71 -2.64 13.54
C SER A 112 -23.00 -3.46 13.60
N LYS A 113 -23.67 -3.50 14.76
CA LYS A 113 -24.98 -4.18 14.84
C LYS A 113 -26.02 -3.31 14.14
N GLY A 114 -26.56 -3.79 13.03
CA GLY A 114 -27.73 -3.19 12.40
C GLY A 114 -29.01 -3.52 13.17
N LYS A 115 -30.07 -2.73 12.96
CA LYS A 115 -31.38 -2.87 13.62
C LYS A 115 -32.01 -4.27 13.45
N PHE A 116 -31.67 -4.98 12.36
CA PHE A 116 -32.19 -6.31 12.02
C PHE A 116 -31.08 -7.37 11.80
N GLY A 117 -29.94 -7.26 12.50
CA GLY A 117 -28.84 -8.24 12.37
C GLY A 117 -27.98 -8.12 11.10
N GLY A 118 -28.39 -7.29 10.13
CA GLY A 118 -27.58 -6.88 8.98
C GLY A 118 -26.57 -5.80 9.35
N GLY A 119 -25.40 -6.21 9.83
CA GLY A 119 -24.35 -5.30 10.26
C GLY A 119 -23.40 -4.84 9.16
N LYS A 120 -23.12 -3.53 9.05
CA LYS A 120 -22.04 -3.02 8.18
C LYS A 120 -20.68 -3.39 8.77
N ARG A 121 -19.75 -3.85 7.92
CA ARG A 121 -18.37 -4.15 8.32
C ARG A 121 -17.62 -2.86 8.65
N ARG A 122 -16.77 -2.89 9.68
CA ARG A 122 -15.99 -1.75 10.19
C ARG A 122 -14.53 -2.17 10.38
N ALA A 123 -13.60 -1.22 10.34
CA ALA A 123 -12.20 -1.50 10.67
C ALA A 123 -12.00 -1.90 12.15
N TRP A 124 -12.89 -1.43 13.04
CA TRP A 124 -12.77 -1.58 14.48
C TRP A 124 -13.65 -2.70 15.01
N ARG A 125 -13.07 -3.66 15.71
CA ARG A 125 -13.82 -4.64 16.51
C ARG A 125 -13.83 -4.20 17.96
N GLN A 126 -15.03 -3.94 18.48
CA GLN A 126 -15.25 -3.69 19.90
C GLN A 126 -15.39 -5.01 20.66
N THR A 127 -14.64 -5.17 21.73
CA THR A 127 -14.75 -6.28 22.68
C THR A 127 -14.92 -5.70 24.07
N GLN A 128 -15.80 -6.27 24.88
CA GLN A 128 -16.09 -5.78 26.23
C GLN A 128 -15.67 -6.83 27.26
N LYS A 129 -14.99 -6.39 28.33
CA LYS A 129 -14.72 -7.22 29.52
C LYS A 129 -15.71 -6.81 30.61
N LYS A 130 -16.39 -7.77 31.22
CA LYS A 130 -17.28 -7.52 32.37
C LYS A 130 -16.46 -7.41 33.65
N THR A 131 -16.71 -6.37 34.43
CA THR A 131 -16.10 -6.07 35.73
C THR A 131 -17.20 -5.76 36.75
N MET A 132 -16.86 -5.69 38.04
CA MET A 132 -17.82 -5.35 39.10
C MET A 132 -18.43 -3.96 38.86
N GLU A 133 -17.63 -3.00 38.38
CA GLU A 133 -18.02 -1.63 38.07
C GLU A 133 -18.68 -1.47 36.68
N GLY A 134 -19.05 -2.57 36.02
CA GLY A 134 -19.71 -2.56 34.70
C GLY A 134 -18.85 -3.13 33.58
N ASN A 135 -19.13 -2.73 32.34
CA ASN A 135 -18.46 -3.26 31.16
C ASN A 135 -17.35 -2.31 30.68
N VAL A 136 -16.12 -2.82 30.57
CA VAL A 136 -14.98 -2.07 30.04
C VAL A 136 -14.81 -2.40 28.55
N PRO A 137 -15.12 -1.47 27.62
CA PRO A 137 -14.90 -1.68 26.20
C PRO A 137 -13.42 -1.56 25.82
N SER A 138 -13.04 -2.29 24.78
CA SER A 138 -11.75 -2.22 24.14
C SER A 138 -11.92 -2.32 22.64
N PHE A 139 -11.18 -1.52 21.89
CA PHE A 139 -11.19 -1.52 20.45
C PHE A 139 -9.95 -2.23 19.93
N SER A 140 -10.18 -3.11 18.96
CA SER A 140 -9.12 -3.80 18.24
C SER A 140 -9.20 -3.47 16.76
N CYS A 141 -8.03 -3.31 16.15
CA CYS A 141 -7.86 -3.02 14.73
C CYS A 141 -6.74 -3.90 14.17
N MET A 142 -6.76 -4.13 12.87
CA MET A 142 -5.68 -4.79 12.15
C MET A 142 -5.33 -3.98 10.93
N ALA A 143 -4.05 -3.65 10.84
CA ALA A 143 -3.48 -2.92 9.72
C ALA A 143 -2.68 -3.89 8.85
N VAL A 144 -2.67 -3.58 7.56
CA VAL A 144 -1.77 -4.15 6.57
C VAL A 144 -0.88 -3.02 6.09
N VAL A 145 0.40 -3.31 5.96
CA VAL A 145 1.41 -2.38 5.47
C VAL A 145 2.17 -3.08 4.35
N GLY A 146 2.47 -2.39 3.26
CA GLY A 146 3.24 -2.97 2.16
C GLY A 146 3.65 -1.94 1.13
N ASP A 147 4.58 -2.31 0.26
CA ASP A 147 5.23 -1.44 -0.73
C ASP A 147 4.77 -1.73 -2.18
N LYS A 148 3.81 -2.64 -2.36
CA LYS A 148 3.37 -3.20 -3.66
C LYS A 148 4.50 -3.83 -4.47
N ASN A 149 5.63 -4.13 -3.85
CA ASN A 149 6.82 -4.65 -4.51
C ASN A 149 7.39 -5.90 -3.81
N GLY A 150 6.50 -6.72 -3.25
CA GLY A 150 6.90 -7.97 -2.60
C GLY A 150 7.21 -7.84 -1.11
N HIS A 151 6.88 -6.73 -0.45
CA HIS A 151 6.94 -6.63 1.01
C HIS A 151 5.55 -6.39 1.58
N VAL A 152 5.16 -7.20 2.57
CA VAL A 152 3.89 -7.03 3.26
C VAL A 152 4.01 -7.41 4.73
N GLY A 153 3.33 -6.68 5.59
CA GLY A 153 3.25 -6.93 7.03
C GLY A 153 1.82 -6.76 7.53
N ILE A 154 1.46 -7.53 8.55
CA ILE A 154 0.16 -7.41 9.23
C ILE A 154 0.35 -7.22 10.73
N GLY A 155 -0.42 -6.33 11.31
CA GLY A 155 -0.31 -5.99 12.72
C GLY A 155 -1.67 -5.84 13.35
N MET A 156 -1.83 -6.38 14.56
CA MET A 156 -3.02 -6.16 15.38
C MET A 156 -2.68 -5.16 16.49
N GLY A 157 -3.57 -4.20 16.69
CA GLY A 157 -3.51 -3.25 17.80
C GLY A 157 -4.78 -3.31 18.63
N LYS A 158 -4.64 -3.17 19.95
CA LYS A 158 -5.76 -3.09 20.89
C LYS A 158 -5.55 -1.94 21.87
N SER A 159 -6.58 -1.14 22.10
CA SER A 159 -6.57 -0.06 23.08
C SER A 159 -7.97 0.21 23.62
N ARG A 160 -8.09 1.13 24.58
CA ARG A 160 -9.38 1.65 25.07
C ARG A 160 -10.04 2.62 24.08
N GLU A 161 -9.25 3.19 23.17
CA GLU A 161 -9.67 4.13 22.13
C GLU A 161 -9.29 3.63 20.74
N THR A 162 -9.87 4.22 19.70
CA THR A 162 -9.69 3.81 18.30
C THR A 162 -8.35 4.25 17.71
N LEU A 163 -7.96 5.53 17.86
CA LEU A 163 -6.72 6.06 17.28
C LEU A 163 -5.46 5.36 17.83
N PRO A 164 -5.29 5.20 19.15
CA PRO A 164 -4.12 4.48 19.67
C PRO A 164 -4.12 2.99 19.27
N ALA A 165 -5.30 2.38 19.05
CA ALA A 165 -5.37 1.01 18.54
C ALA A 165 -4.91 0.92 17.08
N ARG A 166 -5.21 1.92 16.24
CA ARG A 166 -4.73 2.02 14.85
C ARG A 166 -3.22 2.18 14.81
N GLU A 167 -2.67 3.10 15.58
CA GLU A 167 -1.23 3.36 15.62
C GLU A 167 -0.45 2.13 16.08
N LYS A 168 -0.94 1.43 17.12
CA LYS A 168 -0.38 0.15 17.56
C LYS A 168 -0.44 -0.92 16.47
N ALA A 169 -1.54 -0.98 15.71
CA ALA A 169 -1.69 -1.93 14.62
C ALA A 169 -0.68 -1.65 13.50
N ILE A 170 -0.53 -0.39 13.09
CA ILE A 170 0.44 0.03 12.06
C ILE A 170 1.87 -0.24 12.52
N ARG A 171 2.22 0.11 13.77
CA ARG A 171 3.53 -0.20 14.36
C ARG A 171 3.83 -1.69 14.29
N ASN A 172 2.90 -2.52 14.76
CA ASN A 172 3.07 -3.98 14.75
C ASN A 172 3.15 -4.57 13.33
N ALA A 173 2.49 -3.94 12.35
CA ALA A 173 2.53 -4.37 10.96
C ALA A 173 3.90 -4.09 10.32
N LYS A 174 4.51 -2.94 10.63
CA LYS A 174 5.88 -2.61 10.18
C LYS A 174 6.90 -3.60 10.74
N LEU A 175 6.78 -3.94 12.02
CA LEU A 175 7.67 -4.91 12.68
C LEU A 175 7.55 -6.34 12.14
N SER A 176 6.41 -6.69 11.53
CA SER A 176 6.10 -8.04 11.05
C SER A 176 6.21 -8.20 9.53
N ILE A 177 6.97 -7.33 8.87
CA ILE A 177 7.15 -7.39 7.42
C ILE A 177 7.81 -8.70 7.01
N ILE A 178 7.23 -9.29 5.98
CA ILE A 178 7.74 -10.45 5.28
C ILE A 178 8.06 -10.05 3.84
N LYS A 179 9.14 -10.64 3.31
CA LYS A 179 9.36 -10.71 1.88
C LYS A 179 8.33 -11.67 1.28
N VAL A 180 7.92 -11.44 0.04
CA VAL A 180 7.02 -12.29 -0.73
C VAL A 180 7.67 -12.56 -2.07
N THR A 181 8.05 -13.80 -2.30
CA THR A 181 8.50 -14.23 -3.63
C THR A 181 7.31 -14.20 -4.60
N ARG A 182 7.39 -13.33 -5.60
CA ARG A 182 6.45 -13.31 -6.73
C ARG A 182 7.00 -14.16 -7.87
N GLY A 183 6.11 -14.65 -8.70
CA GLY A 183 6.45 -15.48 -9.84
C GLY A 183 5.58 -15.20 -11.05
N PHE A 184 5.67 -16.12 -11.99
CA PHE A 184 5.04 -16.08 -13.29
C PHE A 184 3.92 -17.12 -13.36
N GLU A 185 3.04 -16.98 -14.35
CA GLU A 185 2.02 -17.99 -14.62
C GLU A 185 2.67 -19.28 -15.16
N SER A 186 3.64 -19.15 -16.06
CA SER A 186 4.42 -20.25 -16.63
C SER A 186 5.91 -20.03 -16.38
N LYS A 187 6.66 -21.13 -16.23
CA LYS A 187 8.14 -21.12 -16.11
C LYS A 187 8.83 -20.61 -17.38
N GLU A 188 8.12 -20.59 -18.50
CA GLU A 188 8.66 -20.31 -19.83
C GLU A 188 8.59 -18.83 -20.24
N ALA A 189 8.05 -17.95 -19.40
CA ALA A 189 7.91 -16.52 -19.70
C ALA A 189 8.84 -15.64 -18.82
N PRO A 190 10.16 -15.62 -19.07
CA PRO A 190 11.13 -14.88 -18.24
C PRO A 190 11.08 -13.35 -18.41
N ASP A 191 10.58 -12.81 -19.53
CA ASP A 191 10.63 -11.36 -19.84
C ASP A 191 9.48 -10.54 -19.24
N SER A 192 8.69 -11.13 -18.35
CA SER A 192 7.48 -10.54 -17.80
C SER A 192 7.68 -9.98 -16.37
N VAL A 193 6.97 -8.93 -15.98
CA VAL A 193 6.96 -8.50 -14.58
C VAL A 193 6.24 -9.56 -13.74
N PRO A 194 6.83 -10.08 -12.64
CA PRO A 194 6.19 -11.06 -11.77
C PRO A 194 4.86 -10.54 -11.22
N HIS A 195 3.77 -11.18 -11.59
CA HIS A 195 2.41 -10.70 -11.30
C HIS A 195 1.61 -11.63 -10.37
N THR A 196 2.04 -12.89 -10.23
CA THR A 196 1.29 -13.96 -9.52
C THR A 196 2.16 -14.63 -8.45
N VAL A 197 1.56 -15.56 -7.67
CA VAL A 197 2.33 -16.52 -6.87
C VAL A 197 3.00 -17.57 -7.79
N PRO A 198 4.23 -18.02 -7.47
CA PRO A 198 4.99 -18.95 -8.31
C PRO A 198 4.45 -20.39 -8.35
N PHE A 199 3.83 -20.85 -7.27
CA PHE A 199 3.25 -22.19 -7.17
C PHE A 199 2.04 -22.17 -6.25
N VAL A 200 1.33 -23.29 -6.23
CA VAL A 200 0.16 -23.45 -5.36
C VAL A 200 0.61 -23.50 -3.91
N VAL A 201 0.20 -22.50 -3.13
CA VAL A 201 0.52 -22.39 -1.70
C VAL A 201 -0.71 -22.51 -0.84
N GLN A 202 -0.56 -23.12 0.33
CA GLN A 202 -1.64 -23.24 1.30
C GLN A 202 -1.20 -22.74 2.67
N GLY A 203 -1.90 -21.71 3.15
CA GLY A 203 -1.75 -21.15 4.49
C GLY A 203 -2.84 -21.62 5.44
N LYS A 204 -2.55 -21.65 6.74
CA LYS A 204 -3.50 -22.05 7.79
C LYS A 204 -3.38 -21.14 9.00
N ALA A 205 -4.53 -20.75 9.55
CA ALA A 205 -4.62 -20.13 10.86
C ALA A 205 -5.92 -20.55 11.56
N GLY A 206 -5.80 -21.19 12.72
CA GLY A 206 -6.95 -21.81 13.40
C GLY A 206 -7.65 -22.84 12.51
N SER A 207 -8.96 -22.68 12.33
CA SER A 207 -9.77 -23.54 11.45
C SER A 207 -9.77 -23.10 9.97
N VAL A 208 -9.23 -21.91 9.66
CA VAL A 208 -9.23 -21.36 8.30
C VAL A 208 -8.02 -21.89 7.53
N ARG A 209 -8.28 -22.39 6.33
CA ARG A 209 -7.28 -22.81 5.34
C ARG A 209 -7.47 -21.95 4.09
N LEU A 210 -6.43 -21.29 3.64
CA LEU A 210 -6.42 -20.50 2.41
C LEU A 210 -5.46 -21.13 1.42
N LYS A 211 -5.93 -21.45 0.22
CA LYS A 211 -5.13 -21.94 -0.90
C LYS A 211 -5.03 -20.82 -1.93
N LEU A 212 -3.82 -20.42 -2.30
CA LEU A 212 -3.55 -19.50 -3.40
C LEU A 212 -2.95 -20.30 -4.56
N MET A 213 -3.44 -20.04 -5.76
CA MET A 213 -3.05 -20.72 -6.99
C MET A 213 -2.61 -19.66 -8.01
N PRO A 214 -1.55 -19.93 -8.80
CA PRO A 214 -1.14 -19.02 -9.85
C PRO A 214 -2.27 -18.74 -10.84
N ALA A 215 -2.32 -17.54 -11.39
CA ALA A 215 -3.34 -17.14 -12.36
C ALA A 215 -2.75 -16.43 -13.59
N PRO A 216 -3.43 -16.50 -14.74
CA PRO A 216 -3.08 -15.72 -15.91
C PRO A 216 -3.17 -14.23 -15.69
N ARG A 217 -2.40 -13.49 -16.49
CA ARG A 217 -2.47 -12.02 -16.52
C ARG A 217 -3.87 -11.56 -16.88
N GLY A 218 -4.39 -10.60 -16.12
CA GLY A 218 -5.72 -10.02 -16.33
C GLY A 218 -6.85 -10.74 -15.61
N THR A 219 -6.55 -11.82 -14.86
CA THR A 219 -7.53 -12.50 -14.00
C THR A 219 -7.95 -11.60 -12.81
N GLY A 220 -7.02 -10.79 -12.32
CA GLY A 220 -7.16 -10.03 -11.10
C GLY A 220 -7.14 -10.90 -9.84
N LEU A 221 -7.49 -10.28 -8.71
CA LEU A 221 -7.49 -10.92 -7.39
C LEU A 221 -8.84 -11.59 -7.10
N VAL A 222 -8.96 -12.88 -7.46
CA VAL A 222 -10.17 -13.70 -7.24
C VAL A 222 -10.12 -14.35 -5.86
N VAL A 223 -10.28 -13.52 -4.83
CA VAL A 223 -10.18 -13.87 -3.40
C VAL A 223 -11.16 -13.04 -2.57
N GLY A 224 -11.30 -13.33 -1.27
CA GLY A 224 -12.12 -12.49 -0.37
C GLY A 224 -11.55 -11.08 -0.23
N ASP A 225 -12.40 -10.08 0.00
CA ASP A 225 -12.00 -8.65 -0.05
C ASP A 225 -10.87 -8.29 0.93
N GLU A 226 -10.84 -8.89 2.12
CA GLU A 226 -9.73 -8.68 3.07
C GLU A 226 -8.41 -9.26 2.55
N CYS A 227 -8.46 -10.41 1.88
CA CYS A 227 -7.27 -10.99 1.24
C CYS A 227 -6.84 -10.16 0.03
N LYS A 228 -7.77 -9.56 -0.73
CA LYS A 228 -7.44 -8.67 -1.85
C LYS A 228 -6.59 -7.50 -1.39
N LYS A 229 -6.94 -6.88 -0.26
CA LYS A 229 -6.15 -5.80 0.35
C LYS A 229 -4.72 -6.21 0.65
N ILE A 230 -4.54 -7.41 1.23
CA ILE A 230 -3.22 -7.95 1.57
C ILE A 230 -2.40 -8.24 0.31
N LEU A 231 -2.98 -8.94 -0.66
CA LEU A 231 -2.28 -9.33 -1.89
C LEU A 231 -1.93 -8.13 -2.76
N ARG A 232 -2.80 -7.11 -2.81
CA ARG A 232 -2.52 -5.85 -3.50
C ARG A 232 -1.31 -5.14 -2.90
N LEU A 233 -1.24 -5.03 -1.57
CA LEU A 233 -0.10 -4.41 -0.88
C LEU A 233 1.18 -5.26 -0.98
N ALA A 234 1.06 -6.57 -1.16
CA ALA A 234 2.18 -7.45 -1.46
C ALA A 234 2.69 -7.31 -2.91
N GLY A 235 1.98 -6.59 -3.79
CA GLY A 235 2.36 -6.43 -5.20
C GLY A 235 1.97 -7.60 -6.10
N ILE A 236 1.00 -8.41 -5.67
CA ILE A 236 0.41 -9.49 -6.46
C ILE A 236 -0.82 -8.94 -7.17
N GLN A 237 -0.90 -9.17 -8.47
CA GLN A 237 -1.97 -8.65 -9.34
C GLN A 237 -3.02 -9.71 -9.65
N ASP A 238 -2.59 -10.93 -9.99
CA ASP A 238 -3.48 -12.01 -10.42
C ASP A 238 -3.26 -13.25 -9.58
N VAL A 239 -4.31 -13.72 -8.89
CA VAL A 239 -4.30 -14.97 -8.11
C VAL A 239 -5.71 -15.53 -8.01
N TYR A 240 -5.83 -16.84 -8.17
CA TYR A 240 -7.00 -17.59 -7.71
C TYR A 240 -6.82 -17.97 -6.25
N GLY A 241 -7.82 -17.71 -5.40
CA GLY A 241 -7.77 -18.23 -4.04
C GLY A 241 -9.06 -18.86 -3.58
N PHE A 242 -8.88 -19.94 -2.83
CA PHE A 242 -9.96 -20.71 -2.24
C PHE A 242 -9.76 -20.80 -0.72
N ALA A 243 -10.78 -20.39 0.03
CA ALA A 243 -10.76 -20.41 1.48
C ALA A 243 -11.78 -21.43 2.02
N ARG A 244 -11.36 -22.27 2.98
CA ARG A 244 -12.21 -23.25 3.67
C ARG A 244 -12.12 -23.08 5.18
N GLY A 245 -13.22 -23.33 5.88
CA GLY A 245 -13.34 -23.17 7.34
C GLY A 245 -14.14 -21.92 7.73
N GLN A 246 -13.93 -21.39 8.94
CA GLN A 246 -14.68 -20.23 9.44
C GLN A 246 -14.12 -18.90 8.91
N THR A 247 -14.34 -18.64 7.62
CA THR A 247 -13.79 -17.48 6.88
C THR A 247 -14.32 -16.13 7.37
N ARG A 248 -15.47 -16.11 8.06
CA ARG A 248 -16.02 -14.90 8.70
C ARG A 248 -15.06 -14.30 9.74
N THR A 249 -14.16 -15.10 10.30
CA THR A 249 -13.11 -14.62 11.21
C THR A 249 -11.94 -14.02 10.43
N THR A 250 -12.03 -12.74 10.11
CA THR A 250 -11.02 -12.02 9.32
C THR A 250 -9.61 -12.06 9.89
N PHE A 251 -9.47 -12.06 11.22
CA PHE A 251 -8.15 -12.19 11.86
C PHE A 251 -7.44 -13.47 11.43
N ASN A 252 -8.15 -14.59 11.40
CA ASN A 252 -7.58 -15.87 11.03
C ASN A 252 -7.39 -15.93 9.52
N LEU A 253 -8.33 -15.41 8.73
CA LEU A 253 -8.19 -15.34 7.29
C LEU A 253 -6.94 -14.55 6.85
N ALA A 254 -6.72 -13.38 7.45
CA ALA A 254 -5.56 -12.55 7.16
C ALA A 254 -4.24 -13.20 7.60
N LYS A 255 -4.21 -13.84 8.78
CA LYS A 255 -3.05 -14.63 9.23
C LYS A 255 -2.77 -15.83 8.32
N ALA A 256 -3.81 -16.52 7.86
CA ALA A 256 -3.68 -17.62 6.91
C ALA A 256 -3.15 -17.13 5.55
N CYS A 257 -3.52 -15.92 5.13
CA CYS A 257 -2.98 -15.29 3.93
C CYS A 257 -1.49 -15.01 4.04
N ILE A 258 -1.05 -14.41 5.16
CA ILE A 258 0.38 -14.17 5.39
C ILE A 258 1.17 -15.46 5.56
N ASP A 259 0.61 -16.48 6.21
CA ASP A 259 1.23 -17.82 6.28
C ASP A 259 1.39 -18.45 4.89
N ALA A 260 0.40 -18.29 4.00
CA ALA A 260 0.50 -18.76 2.62
C ALA A 260 1.64 -18.06 1.86
N LEU A 261 1.73 -16.73 1.97
CA LEU A 261 2.78 -15.93 1.32
C LEU A 261 4.17 -16.22 1.89
N ASN A 262 4.28 -16.44 3.20
CA ASN A 262 5.55 -16.80 3.82
C ASN A 262 6.05 -18.19 3.36
N LYS A 263 5.14 -19.14 3.10
CA LYS A 263 5.49 -20.45 2.53
C LYS A 263 6.04 -20.35 1.11
N THR A 264 5.65 -19.31 0.37
CA THR A 264 6.21 -19.04 -0.95
C THR A 264 7.73 -18.83 -0.91
N ASN A 265 8.27 -18.28 0.19
CA ASN A 265 9.71 -18.10 0.35
C ASN A 265 10.44 -19.40 0.74
N LYS A 266 9.73 -20.35 1.36
CA LYS A 266 10.35 -21.56 1.92
C LYS A 266 10.54 -22.66 0.90
N MET A 267 9.63 -22.77 -0.06
CA MET A 267 9.77 -23.72 -1.15
C MET A 267 10.71 -23.12 -2.20
N LYS A 268 11.79 -23.83 -2.50
CA LYS A 268 12.72 -23.46 -3.57
C LYS A 268 12.04 -23.71 -4.91
N LEU A 269 12.19 -22.74 -5.81
CA LEU A 269 11.81 -22.82 -7.23
C LEU A 269 12.69 -23.82 -7.99
#